data_AF-A0A3D3DM09-F1
#
_entry.id   AF-A0A3D3DM09-F1
#
_cell.length_a   1.000
_cell.length_b   1.000
_cell.length_c   1.000
_cell.angle_alpha   90.00
_cell.angle_beta   90.00
_cell.angle_gamma   90.00
#
_symmetry.space_group_name_H-M   'P 1'
#
loop_
_entity.id
_entity.type
_entity.pdbx_description
1 polymer ?
#
loop_
_entity_poly.entity_id
_entity_poly.type
_entity_poly.pdbx_seq_one_letter_code
_entity_poly.pdbx_strand_id
1 'polypeptide(L)'
;VQDPEAGLRLRLNVGVATEDIMVFGQAPCSPGRMKHRRVYYLGLLSPSQNGQSDITELYTARFGQPAPGQKVFIVTSQTRNGWKGPNWIHSAIVPPSSTAKSQQATEKAP
;
A
#
# COMPACT_ATOMS: atom_id res chain seq x y z
N VAL A 1 5.50 9.26 17.19
CA VAL A 1 6.17 8.02 17.64
C VAL A 1 6.31 7.11 16.43
N GLN A 2 7.51 7.06 15.84
CA GLN A 2 7.88 6.06 14.84
C GLN A 2 8.75 5.06 15.59
N ASP A 3 8.19 3.90 15.93
CA ASP A 3 8.92 2.85 16.62
C ASP A 3 9.98 2.24 15.69
N PRO A 4 11.25 2.19 16.11
CA PRO A 4 12.36 1.69 15.29
C PRO A 4 12.38 0.15 15.09
N GLU A 5 11.39 -0.58 15.63
CA GLU A 5 11.17 -2.01 15.37
C GLU A 5 10.07 -2.31 14.34
N ALA A 6 9.32 -1.31 13.89
CA ALA A 6 8.15 -1.56 13.04
C ALA A 6 8.59 -1.85 11.60
N GLY A 7 8.46 -3.11 11.17
CA GLY A 7 8.57 -3.50 9.76
C GLY A 7 7.70 -2.66 8.82
N LEU A 8 7.85 -2.87 7.51
CA LEU A 8 7.13 -2.09 6.51
C LEU A 8 5.62 -2.19 6.72
N ARG A 9 4.94 -1.05 6.89
CA ARG A 9 3.48 -0.97 6.94
C ARG A 9 2.90 -0.44 5.64
N LEU A 10 1.91 -1.15 5.11
CA LEU A 10 1.11 -0.77 3.95
C LEU A 10 -0.24 -0.26 4.45
N ARG A 11 -0.44 1.06 4.37
CA ARG A 11 -1.70 1.71 4.75
C ARG A 11 -2.41 2.20 3.50
N LEU A 12 -3.71 1.92 3.42
CA LEU A 12 -4.57 2.34 2.33
C LEU A 12 -5.56 3.40 2.80
N ASN A 13 -5.57 4.55 2.12
CA ASN A 13 -6.57 5.58 2.32
C ASN A 13 -7.84 5.19 1.57
N VAL A 14 -8.90 4.86 2.30
CA VAL A 14 -10.20 4.43 1.73
C VAL A 14 -11.35 5.35 2.12
N GLY A 15 -11.10 6.38 2.94
CA GLY A 15 -12.15 7.24 3.49
C GLY A 15 -13.03 6.48 4.49
N VAL A 16 -14.23 7.01 4.77
CA VAL A 16 -15.24 6.30 5.56
C VAL A 16 -15.79 5.17 4.69
N ALA A 17 -15.30 3.95 4.92
CA ALA A 17 -15.83 2.77 4.27
C ALA A 17 -17.05 2.29 5.05
N THR A 18 -18.24 2.41 4.46
CA THR A 18 -19.50 1.92 5.04
C THR A 18 -19.88 0.51 4.60
N GLU A 19 -19.10 -0.08 3.68
CA GLU A 19 -19.39 -1.36 3.02
C GLU A 19 -18.11 -2.19 2.85
N ASP A 20 -18.27 -3.48 2.54
CA ASP A 20 -17.17 -4.40 2.29
C ASP A 20 -16.36 -4.00 1.06
N ILE A 21 -15.10 -3.60 1.28
CA ILE A 21 -14.16 -3.25 0.21
C ILE A 21 -13.29 -4.46 -0.10
N MET A 22 -13.39 -4.98 -1.32
CA MET A 22 -12.49 -6.04 -1.79
C MET A 22 -11.12 -5.47 -2.14
N VAL A 23 -10.08 -6.10 -1.64
CA VAL A 23 -8.67 -5.72 -1.88
C VAL A 23 -8.01 -6.74 -2.79
N PHE A 24 -7.34 -6.23 -3.83
CA PHE A 24 -6.51 -7.00 -4.73
C PHE A 24 -5.10 -6.43 -4.75
N GLY A 25 -4.10 -7.26 -4.97
CA GLY A 25 -2.72 -6.83 -5.04
C GLY A 25 -1.92 -7.55 -6.12
N GLN A 26 -0.85 -6.92 -6.55
CA GLN A 26 0.17 -7.53 -7.39
C GLN A 26 1.41 -7.83 -6.56
N ALA A 27 2.11 -8.92 -6.89
CA ALA A 27 3.47 -9.14 -6.39
C ALA A 27 4.36 -7.91 -6.65
N PRO A 28 5.33 -7.64 -5.75
CA PRO A 28 6.21 -6.49 -5.85
C PRO A 28 6.93 -6.48 -7.20
N CYS A 29 7.12 -5.30 -7.78
CA CYS A 29 7.76 -5.17 -9.09
C CYS A 29 8.75 -4.02 -9.16
N SER A 30 9.39 -3.82 -10.31
CA SER A 30 10.31 -2.71 -10.52
C SER A 30 9.64 -1.33 -10.34
N PRO A 31 10.36 -0.32 -9.84
CA PRO A 31 9.82 1.02 -9.58
C PRO A 31 9.31 1.72 -10.86
N GLY A 32 9.94 1.43 -12.00
CA GLY A 32 9.54 1.97 -13.31
C GLY A 32 8.23 1.41 -13.87
N ARG A 33 7.60 0.42 -13.23
CA ARG A 33 6.30 -0.10 -13.70
C ARG A 33 5.20 0.94 -13.47
N MET A 34 4.47 1.29 -14.53
CA MET A 34 3.40 2.29 -14.47
C MET A 34 2.00 1.70 -14.27
N LYS A 35 1.74 0.49 -14.80
CA LYS A 35 0.42 -0.18 -14.72
C LYS A 35 0.54 -1.55 -14.06
N HIS A 36 -0.48 -1.94 -13.31
CA HIS A 36 -0.60 -3.32 -12.82
C HIS A 36 -0.87 -4.27 -14.00
N ARG A 37 -0.49 -5.54 -13.85
CA ARG A 37 -0.86 -6.61 -14.80
C ARG A 37 -1.83 -7.59 -14.16
N ARG A 38 -1.30 -8.62 -13.50
CA ARG A 38 -2.09 -9.64 -12.81
C ARG A 38 -2.25 -9.25 -11.34
N VAL A 39 -3.47 -8.95 -10.94
CA VAL A 39 -3.83 -8.69 -9.55
C VAL A 39 -4.56 -9.91 -8.99
N TYR A 40 -4.33 -10.18 -7.72
CA TYR A 40 -4.91 -11.30 -7.01
C TYR A 40 -5.69 -10.81 -5.80
N TYR A 41 -6.82 -11.46 -5.52
CA TYR A 41 -7.60 -11.16 -4.33
C TYR A 41 -6.77 -11.41 -3.06
N LEU A 42 -6.75 -10.43 -2.16
CA LEU A 42 -6.03 -10.49 -0.88
C LEU A 42 -6.99 -10.66 0.30
N GLY A 43 -8.17 -10.07 0.23
CA GLY A 43 -9.17 -10.13 1.29
C GLY A 43 -10.16 -8.98 1.23
N LEU A 44 -11.04 -8.95 2.23
CA LEU A 44 -11.87 -7.78 2.51
C LEU A 44 -11.08 -6.83 3.42
N LEU A 45 -11.25 -5.54 3.17
CA LEU A 45 -10.66 -4.50 3.99
C LEU A 45 -11.37 -4.44 5.35
N SER A 46 -10.60 -4.39 6.43
CA SER A 46 -11.14 -4.10 7.76
C SER A 46 -11.77 -2.69 7.79
N PRO A 47 -12.69 -2.40 8.73
CA PRO A 47 -13.21 -1.04 8.93
C PRO A 47 -12.06 -0.04 9.08
N SER A 48 -12.16 1.09 8.38
CA SER A 48 -11.09 2.08 8.38
C SER A 48 -11.03 2.81 9.72
N GLN A 49 -9.82 2.90 10.28
CA GLN A 49 -9.56 3.75 11.44
C GLN A 49 -9.02 5.09 10.95
N ASN A 50 -9.73 6.19 11.22
CA ASN A 50 -9.40 7.53 10.73
C ASN A 50 -9.28 7.60 9.19
N GLY A 51 -10.11 6.84 8.46
CA GLY A 51 -10.11 6.81 6.99
C GLY A 51 -8.96 6.01 6.36
N GLN A 52 -8.15 5.33 7.18
CA GLN A 52 -7.06 4.48 6.74
C GLN A 52 -7.28 3.04 7.19
N SER A 53 -6.86 2.09 6.36
CA SER A 53 -6.84 0.67 6.74
C SER A 53 -5.44 0.10 6.56
N ASP A 54 -5.00 -0.70 7.52
CA ASP A 54 -3.75 -1.44 7.41
C ASP A 54 -4.01 -2.71 6.59
N ILE A 55 -3.29 -2.87 5.48
CA ILE A 55 -3.38 -4.02 4.58
C ILE A 55 -2.08 -4.83 4.58
N THR A 56 -1.17 -4.55 5.52
CA THR A 56 0.15 -5.18 5.57
C THR A 56 0.01 -6.69 5.63
N GLU A 57 -0.80 -7.22 6.55
CA GLU A 57 -1.01 -8.65 6.72
C GLU A 57 -1.64 -9.29 5.47
N LEU A 58 -2.68 -8.65 4.89
CA LEU A 58 -3.32 -9.14 3.65
C LEU A 58 -2.31 -9.26 2.50
N TYR A 59 -1.40 -8.31 2.40
CA TYR A 59 -0.38 -8.30 1.35
C TYR A 59 0.74 -9.32 1.62
N THR A 60 1.31 -9.29 2.83
CA THR A 60 2.48 -10.11 3.18
C THR A 60 2.13 -11.58 3.31
N ALA A 61 0.91 -11.92 3.73
CA ALA A 61 0.43 -13.31 3.76
C ALA A 61 0.51 -13.97 2.37
N ARG A 62 0.37 -13.19 1.29
CA ARG A 62 0.41 -13.70 -0.09
C ARG A 62 1.77 -13.54 -0.77
N PHE A 63 2.45 -12.42 -0.58
CA PHE A 63 3.66 -12.08 -1.35
C PHE A 63 4.92 -11.95 -0.51
N GLY A 64 4.81 -12.06 0.82
CA GLY A 64 5.88 -11.70 1.74
C GLY A 64 6.08 -10.17 1.84
N GLN A 65 7.07 -9.77 2.62
CA GLN A 65 7.42 -8.36 2.79
C GLN A 65 8.11 -7.83 1.51
N PRO A 66 7.59 -6.76 0.87
CA PRO A 66 8.24 -6.20 -0.30
C PRO A 66 9.53 -5.49 0.11
N ALA A 67 10.56 -5.63 -0.73
CA ALA A 67 11.87 -5.05 -0.49
C ALA A 67 11.91 -3.55 -0.81
N PRO A 68 12.81 -2.78 -0.18
CA PRO A 68 13.05 -1.38 -0.52
C PRO A 68 13.27 -1.16 -2.03
N GLY A 69 12.69 -0.09 -2.57
CA GLY A 69 12.78 0.25 -3.99
C GLY A 69 11.84 -0.54 -4.91
N GLN A 70 11.14 -1.56 -4.40
CA GLN A 70 10.09 -2.23 -5.16
C GLN A 70 8.80 -1.41 -5.16
N LYS A 71 8.01 -1.53 -6.22
CA LYS A 71 6.69 -0.92 -6.32
C LYS A 71 5.61 -1.94 -6.02
N VAL A 72 4.64 -1.52 -5.21
CA VAL A 72 3.44 -2.27 -4.88
C VAL A 72 2.26 -1.64 -5.62
N PHE A 73 1.37 -2.48 -6.14
CA PHE A 73 0.09 -2.08 -6.69
C PHE A 73 -1.04 -2.73 -5.90
N ILE A 74 -2.01 -1.92 -5.49
CA ILE A 74 -3.23 -2.33 -4.80
C ILE A 74 -4.41 -1.86 -5.64
N VAL A 75 -5.41 -2.71 -5.80
CA VAL A 75 -6.66 -2.39 -6.45
C VAL A 75 -7.78 -2.62 -5.45
N THR A 76 -8.65 -1.65 -5.26
CA THR A 76 -9.85 -1.81 -4.44
C THR A 76 -11.10 -1.78 -5.29
N SER A 77 -12.04 -2.65 -4.96
CA SER A 77 -13.37 -2.69 -5.58
C SER A 77 -14.42 -2.67 -4.48
N GLN A 78 -15.29 -1.66 -4.50
CA GLN A 78 -16.39 -1.55 -3.55
C GLN A 78 -17.65 -2.14 -4.17
N THR A 79 -18.46 -2.86 -3.38
CA THR A 79 -19.78 -3.31 -3.81
C THR A 79 -20.84 -2.56 -3.03
N ARG A 80 -21.63 -1.74 -3.73
CA ARG A 80 -22.70 -0.95 -3.15
C ARG A 80 -24.05 -1.48 -3.58
N ASN A 81 -24.89 -1.88 -2.63
CA ASN A 81 -26.23 -2.41 -2.91
C ASN A 81 -26.23 -3.53 -3.96
N GLY A 82 -25.26 -4.45 -3.92
CA GLY A 82 -25.12 -5.55 -4.89
C GLY A 82 -24.53 -5.15 -6.25
N TRP A 83 -24.21 -3.87 -6.47
CA TRP A 83 -23.56 -3.39 -7.68
C TRP A 83 -22.07 -3.16 -7.46
N LYS A 84 -21.25 -3.77 -8.31
CA LYS A 84 -19.81 -3.56 -8.30
C LYS A 84 -19.50 -2.14 -8.76
N GLY A 85 -18.95 -1.34 -7.85
CA GLY A 85 -18.44 0.00 -8.13
C GLY A 85 -17.14 -0.01 -8.94
N PRO A 86 -16.63 1.18 -9.32
CA PRO A 86 -15.38 1.29 -10.05
C PRO A 86 -14.20 0.74 -9.24
N ASN A 87 -13.21 0.21 -9.96
CA ASN A 87 -11.95 -0.18 -9.35
C ASN A 87 -11.05 1.05 -9.17
N TRP A 88 -10.50 1.21 -7.97
CA TRP A 88 -9.51 2.22 -7.67
C TRP A 88 -8.13 1.59 -7.62
N ILE A 89 -7.15 2.21 -8.28
CA ILE A 89 -5.79 1.70 -8.37
C ILE A 89 -4.88 2.60 -7.56
N HIS A 90 -4.13 1.99 -6.64
CA HIS A 90 -3.15 2.64 -5.79
C HIS A 90 -1.79 2.03 -6.06
N SER A 91 -0.74 2.84 -6.02
CA SER A 91 0.62 2.33 -6.12
C SER A 91 1.59 3.17 -5.33
N ALA A 92 2.59 2.53 -4.74
CA ALA A 92 3.65 3.19 -3.98
C ALA A 92 4.96 2.42 -4.15
N ILE A 93 6.08 3.14 -4.05
CA ILE A 93 7.41 2.55 -4.00
C ILE A 93 7.78 2.39 -2.53
N VAL A 94 8.26 1.21 -2.16
CA VAL A 94 8.75 0.91 -0.81
C VAL A 94 9.95 1.82 -0.52
N PRO A 95 9.91 2.62 0.55
CA PRO A 95 11.01 3.52 0.88
C PRO A 95 12.28 2.74 1.19
N PRO A 96 13.47 3.35 1.03
CA PRO A 96 14.72 2.78 1.53
C PRO A 96 14.59 2.47 3.02
N SER A 97 15.16 1.35 3.47
CA SER A 97 15.32 1.10 4.91
C SER A 97 16.15 2.24 5.48
N SER A 98 15.59 2.98 6.45
CA SER A 98 16.29 4.07 7.11
C SER A 98 17.34 3.52 8.08
N THR A 99 18.32 2.79 7.56
CA THR A 99 19.62 2.63 8.21
C THR A 99 20.46 3.84 7.80
N ALA A 100 20.28 4.92 8.56
CA ALA A 100 21.11 6.12 8.64
C ALA A 100 21.67 6.69 7.33
N LYS A 101 20.94 7.62 6.70
CA LYS A 101 21.52 8.85 6.14
C LYS A 101 20.52 10.00 6.25
N SER A 102 20.62 10.75 7.35
CA SER A 102 20.37 12.19 7.31
C SER A 102 21.36 12.81 6.30
N GLN A 103 20.95 12.89 5.04
CA GLN A 103 21.62 13.69 4.03
C GLN A 103 20.55 14.47 3.25
N GLN A 104 19.91 15.40 3.95
CA GLN A 104 19.31 16.60 3.36
C GLN A 104 19.58 17.76 4.32
N ALA A 105 20.76 18.36 4.17
CA ALA A 105 21.06 19.78 4.41
C ALA A 105 22.58 20.04 4.32
N THR A 106 23.13 19.92 3.11
CA THR A 106 24.15 20.82 2.59
C THR A 106 23.89 20.80 1.08
N GLU A 107 23.64 21.87 0.37
CA GLU A 107 24.44 23.08 0.34
C GLU A 107 23.67 24.09 -0.54
N LYS A 108 23.38 25.27 -0.01
CA LYS A 108 23.52 26.50 -0.80
C LYS A 108 23.68 27.69 0.14
N ALA A 109 24.94 28.06 0.34
CA ALA A 109 25.42 29.40 0.60
C ALA A 109 26.69 29.56 -0.26
N PRO A 110 27.16 30.76 -0.63
CA PRO A 110 26.74 32.11 -0.22
C PRO A 110 25.98 32.91 -1.29
#